data_AF-A0A3L7MLS9-F1
#
_entry.id   AF-A0A3L7MLS9-F1
#
_cell.length_a   1.000
_cell.length_b   1.000
_cell.length_c   1.000
_cell.angle_alpha   90.00
_cell.angle_beta   90.00
_cell.angle_gamma   90.00
#
_symmetry.space_group_name_H-M   'P 1'
#
loop_
_entity.id
_entity.type
_entity.pdbx_description
1 polymer ?
#
loop_
_entity_poly.entity_id
_entity_poly.type
_entity_poly.pdbx_seq_one_letter_code
_entity_poly.pdbx_strand_id
1 'polypeptide(L)'
;MKKLKMRRIDLKDQAGQLELDNLMSALGNQGNVVSPKGRELTKAVFGEALSPLQVVERVCSDVRTNGLDSVLHYTKQFDKVDLTHANIRVTLAELREAHANAPPKLLETVRRIKQNIYAFQVGLVQRDAVQSLGTRGELRLRFRPIKRVGIHVPGGAAAYPSTLLMTVVPAQAAGVEELVVVMPPTPNGAYCSDMLAVCHELGVNEVYRVGGAQAIAALAYGVQGINKVDMIVGPGNMFVALAKKTVFGQVAIDCIAGPSEVVVLGDETSNPRYLAAELISQAEHSPGSSLLVTWRKEILDEVEKALNDMLSTLERGDLAKDCLDQFGAFVLAPDPISAFDCVNKLAPEHLHIATSDPAKHADQIDNAGAIFLGPYTPVAAGDYAAGPSHVLPTGGTARFASGLCSNDFLRRSSIVTLTREGLESLAQDICTMADREGLTGHKASVLVRLEK
;
A
#
# COMPACT_ATOMS: atom_id res chain seq x y z
N MET A 1 -31.88 1.81 -15.79
CA MET A 1 -30.87 2.52 -14.97
C MET A 1 -30.85 4.00 -15.36
N LYS A 2 -30.52 4.90 -14.42
CA LYS A 2 -30.21 6.30 -14.76
C LYS A 2 -28.96 6.34 -15.64
N LYS A 3 -28.89 7.27 -16.58
CA LYS A 3 -27.69 7.47 -17.43
C LYS A 3 -26.45 7.71 -16.56
N LEU A 4 -25.32 7.10 -16.91
CA LEU A 4 -24.01 7.38 -16.31
C LEU A 4 -23.69 8.88 -16.43
N LYS A 5 -23.11 9.47 -15.37
CA LYS A 5 -22.76 10.89 -15.28
C LYS A 5 -21.28 11.08 -14.97
N MET A 6 -20.42 10.41 -15.73
CA MET A 6 -18.97 10.64 -15.62
C MET A 6 -18.62 12.04 -16.15
N ARG A 7 -17.66 12.68 -15.48
CA ARG A 7 -17.13 13.98 -15.92
C ARG A 7 -16.43 13.83 -17.26
N ARG A 8 -16.47 14.88 -18.08
CA ARG A 8 -15.72 14.98 -19.34
C ARG A 8 -14.84 16.22 -19.26
N ILE A 9 -13.54 16.01 -19.18
CA ILE A 9 -12.52 17.02 -19.01
C ILE A 9 -11.77 17.15 -20.34
N ASP A 10 -11.74 18.35 -20.93
CA ASP A 10 -10.96 18.64 -22.15
C ASP A 10 -9.73 19.48 -21.78
N LEU A 11 -8.53 18.93 -21.97
CA LEU A 11 -7.28 19.59 -21.57
C LEU A 11 -6.82 20.70 -22.54
N LYS A 12 -7.58 20.97 -23.61
CA LYS A 12 -7.29 22.06 -24.55
C LYS A 12 -7.42 23.45 -23.94
N ASP A 13 -8.22 23.60 -22.88
CA ASP A 13 -8.42 24.87 -22.21
C ASP A 13 -8.04 24.84 -20.73
N GLN A 14 -7.92 26.04 -20.14
CA GLN A 14 -7.58 26.21 -18.73
C GLN A 14 -8.68 25.69 -17.79
N ALA A 15 -9.93 25.65 -18.24
CA ALA A 15 -11.05 25.20 -17.41
C ALA A 15 -10.96 23.69 -17.16
N GLY A 16 -10.64 22.90 -18.19
CA GLY A 16 -10.41 21.46 -18.03
C GLY A 16 -9.18 21.14 -17.18
N GLN A 17 -8.10 21.92 -17.30
CA GLN A 17 -6.92 21.77 -16.44
C GLN A 17 -7.27 22.02 -14.96
N LEU A 18 -8.04 23.07 -14.68
CA LEU A 18 -8.53 23.38 -13.34
C LEU A 18 -9.50 22.31 -12.81
N GLU A 19 -10.36 21.76 -13.66
CA GLU A 19 -11.25 20.66 -13.29
C GLU A 19 -10.49 19.40 -12.91
N LEU A 20 -9.43 19.05 -13.67
CA LEU A 20 -8.53 17.95 -13.33
C LEU A 20 -7.85 18.18 -11.98
N ASP A 21 -7.34 19.39 -11.73
CA ASP A 21 -6.71 19.74 -10.45
C ASP A 21 -7.67 19.64 -9.26
N ASN A 22 -8.93 20.05 -9.46
CA ASN A 22 -9.98 19.90 -8.44
C ASN A 22 -10.30 18.43 -8.17
N LEU A 23 -10.37 17.60 -9.21
CA LEU A 23 -10.57 16.15 -9.07
C LEU A 23 -9.41 15.51 -8.30
N MET A 24 -8.17 15.84 -8.65
CA MET A 24 -6.98 15.37 -7.95
C MET A 24 -6.97 15.78 -6.47
N SER A 25 -7.35 17.03 -6.17
CA SER A 25 -7.44 17.51 -4.79
C SER A 25 -8.49 16.75 -3.97
N ALA A 26 -9.64 16.42 -4.59
CA ALA A 26 -10.70 15.64 -3.96
C ALA A 26 -10.30 14.17 -3.71
N LEU A 27 -9.41 13.62 -4.54
CA LEU A 27 -8.89 12.25 -4.43
C LEU A 27 -7.65 12.14 -3.54
N GLY A 28 -6.99 13.25 -3.22
CA GLY A 28 -5.77 13.27 -2.42
C GLY A 28 -5.97 12.83 -0.96
N ASN A 29 -4.88 12.35 -0.35
CA ASN A 29 -4.83 11.86 1.04
C ASN A 29 -5.16 12.90 2.13
N GLN A 30 -5.45 14.16 1.76
CA GLN A 30 -5.88 15.22 2.68
C GLN A 30 -7.40 15.33 2.81
N GLY A 31 -8.17 14.55 2.05
CA GLY A 31 -9.62 14.53 2.14
C GLY A 31 -10.09 14.03 3.50
N ASN A 32 -10.64 14.91 4.34
CA ASN A 32 -11.45 14.57 5.53
C ASN A 32 -12.81 13.93 5.14
N VAL A 33 -12.82 13.07 4.13
CA VAL A 33 -14.02 12.42 3.60
C VAL A 33 -14.35 11.22 4.48
N VAL A 34 -14.99 11.50 5.60
CA VAL A 34 -15.63 10.48 6.43
C VAL A 34 -17.07 10.31 5.96
N SER A 35 -17.49 9.07 5.72
CA SER A 35 -18.89 8.77 5.42
C SER A 35 -19.82 9.28 6.53
N PRO A 36 -21.09 9.64 6.23
CA PRO A 36 -22.05 10.06 7.25
C PRO A 36 -22.14 9.09 8.43
N LYS A 37 -22.17 7.78 8.13
CA LYS A 37 -22.14 6.68 9.11
C LYS A 37 -20.88 6.71 9.98
N GLY A 38 -19.72 7.02 9.41
CA GLY A 38 -18.48 7.16 10.16
C GLY A 38 -18.50 8.35 11.13
N ARG A 39 -19.10 9.48 10.73
CA ARG A 39 -19.26 10.65 11.62
C ARG A 39 -20.20 10.36 12.80
N GLU A 40 -21.31 9.67 12.54
CA GLU A 40 -22.22 9.21 13.59
C GLU A 40 -21.55 8.24 14.55
N LEU A 41 -20.78 7.28 14.03
CA LEU A 41 -20.02 6.34 14.85
C LEU A 41 -19.00 7.05 15.73
N THR A 42 -18.24 8.01 15.17
CA THR A 42 -17.31 8.84 15.96
C THR A 42 -18.03 9.54 17.11
N LYS A 43 -19.16 10.21 16.83
CA LYS A 43 -19.91 10.91 17.88
C LYS A 43 -20.47 9.95 18.94
N ALA A 44 -20.90 8.76 18.54
CA ALA A 44 -21.40 7.74 19.46
C ALA A 44 -20.31 7.18 20.38
N VAL A 45 -19.08 7.01 19.87
CA VAL A 45 -17.98 6.42 20.64
C VAL A 45 -17.30 7.45 21.54
N PHE A 46 -17.08 8.68 21.06
CA PHE A 46 -16.34 9.71 21.79
C PHE A 46 -17.23 10.74 22.49
N GLY A 47 -18.54 10.75 22.23
CA GLY A 47 -19.48 11.74 22.79
C GLY A 47 -19.42 13.11 22.13
N GLU A 48 -18.46 13.36 21.24
CA GLU A 48 -18.25 14.62 20.53
C GLU A 48 -17.88 14.40 19.05
N ALA A 49 -18.00 15.45 18.24
CA ALA A 49 -17.60 15.39 16.84
C ALA A 49 -16.09 15.62 16.72
N LEU A 50 -15.33 14.52 16.51
CA LEU A 50 -13.89 14.57 16.28
C LEU A 50 -13.55 14.41 14.79
N SER A 51 -12.49 15.07 14.35
CA SER A 51 -11.86 14.78 13.05
C SER A 51 -11.20 13.39 13.06
N PRO A 52 -10.97 12.76 11.89
CA PRO A 52 -10.27 11.47 11.82
C PRO A 52 -8.92 11.45 12.53
N LEU A 53 -8.16 12.54 12.41
CA LEU A 53 -6.85 12.67 13.06
C LEU A 53 -6.99 12.69 14.58
N GLN A 54 -7.92 13.47 15.13
CA GLN A 54 -8.17 13.52 16.58
C GLN A 54 -8.65 12.17 17.13
N VAL A 55 -9.49 11.45 16.38
CA VAL A 55 -9.91 10.08 16.73
C VAL A 55 -8.69 9.18 16.84
N VAL A 56 -7.82 9.18 15.83
CA VAL A 56 -6.63 8.34 15.79
C VAL A 56 -5.65 8.70 16.91
N GLU A 57 -5.38 9.99 17.13
CA GLU A 57 -4.52 10.45 18.21
C GLU A 57 -5.03 9.98 19.58
N ARG A 58 -6.35 10.06 19.79
CA ARG A 58 -6.98 9.59 21.02
C ARG A 58 -6.84 8.08 21.18
N VAL A 59 -7.19 7.31 20.16
CA VAL A 59 -7.10 5.84 20.18
C VAL A 59 -5.66 5.39 20.43
N CYS A 60 -4.68 5.96 19.71
CA CYS A 60 -3.27 5.63 19.90
C CYS A 60 -2.78 5.99 21.31
N SER A 61 -3.17 7.16 21.83
CA SER A 61 -2.81 7.58 23.19
C SER A 61 -3.40 6.65 24.27
N ASP A 62 -4.66 6.28 24.11
CA ASP A 62 -5.37 5.39 25.04
C ASP A 62 -4.75 3.99 25.03
N VAL A 63 -4.44 3.44 23.85
CA VAL A 63 -3.76 2.13 23.72
C VAL A 63 -2.35 2.19 24.32
N ARG A 64 -1.61 3.28 24.12
CA ARG A 64 -0.28 3.46 24.73
C ARG A 64 -0.33 3.50 26.25
N THR A 65 -1.38 4.09 26.81
CA THR A 65 -1.50 4.31 28.27
C THR A 65 -2.12 3.11 28.98
N ASN A 66 -3.19 2.55 28.43
CA ASN A 66 -4.02 1.52 29.07
C ASN A 66 -3.85 0.13 28.46
N GLY A 67 -3.03 0.00 27.41
CA GLY A 67 -2.68 -1.29 26.82
C GLY A 67 -3.87 -2.02 26.19
N LEU A 68 -3.92 -3.34 26.42
CA LEU A 68 -4.87 -4.26 25.78
C LEU A 68 -6.33 -3.92 26.12
N ASP A 69 -6.62 -3.37 27.30
CA ASP A 69 -7.99 -3.02 27.69
C ASP A 69 -8.59 -1.93 26.77
N SER A 70 -7.78 -0.95 26.35
CA SER A 70 -8.21 0.04 25.35
C SER A 70 -8.43 -0.60 23.97
N VAL A 71 -7.61 -1.58 23.59
CA VAL A 71 -7.81 -2.33 22.33
C VAL A 71 -9.15 -3.08 22.34
N LEU A 72 -9.45 -3.78 23.44
CA LEU A 72 -10.71 -4.51 23.61
C LEU A 72 -11.91 -3.56 23.64
N HIS A 73 -11.78 -2.42 24.35
CA HIS A 73 -12.80 -1.38 24.38
C HIS A 73 -13.12 -0.87 22.97
N TYR A 74 -12.12 -0.47 22.19
CA TYR A 74 -12.34 0.05 20.84
C TYR A 74 -12.83 -1.03 19.86
N THR A 75 -12.41 -2.29 20.03
CA THR A 75 -12.95 -3.41 19.25
C THR A 75 -14.45 -3.58 19.51
N LYS A 76 -14.89 -3.53 20.78
CA LYS A 76 -16.32 -3.57 21.13
C LYS A 76 -17.09 -2.37 20.57
N GLN A 77 -16.49 -1.19 20.59
CA GLN A 77 -17.15 0.03 20.11
C GLN A 77 -17.24 0.11 18.58
N PHE A 78 -16.17 -0.21 17.86
CA PHE A 78 -16.12 -0.09 16.40
C PHE A 78 -16.58 -1.35 15.69
N ASP A 79 -16.10 -2.51 16.11
CA ASP A 79 -16.35 -3.80 15.45
C ASP A 79 -17.61 -4.50 16.00
N LYS A 80 -18.16 -4.02 17.12
CA LYS A 80 -19.34 -4.58 17.81
C LYS A 80 -19.16 -6.04 18.24
N VAL A 81 -17.92 -6.44 18.50
CA VAL A 81 -17.55 -7.77 19.00
C VAL A 81 -16.97 -7.65 20.40
N ASP A 82 -17.47 -8.48 21.32
CA ASP A 82 -16.96 -8.55 22.68
C ASP A 82 -15.82 -9.58 22.76
N LEU A 83 -14.59 -9.09 22.89
CA LEU A 83 -13.40 -9.91 23.04
C LEU A 83 -12.83 -9.76 24.44
N THR A 84 -12.07 -10.77 24.84
CA THR A 84 -11.36 -10.85 26.11
C THR A 84 -9.87 -11.08 25.85
N HIS A 85 -9.06 -10.93 26.90
CA HIS A 85 -7.63 -11.30 26.87
C HIS A 85 -7.42 -12.74 26.39
N ALA A 86 -8.33 -13.65 26.71
CA ALA A 86 -8.21 -15.07 26.38
C ALA A 86 -8.53 -15.41 24.91
N ASN A 87 -9.34 -14.58 24.22
CA ASN A 87 -9.83 -14.91 22.87
C ASN A 87 -9.45 -13.88 21.79
N ILE A 88 -8.68 -12.83 22.10
CA ILE A 88 -8.21 -11.90 21.07
C ILE A 88 -7.23 -12.57 20.09
N ARG A 89 -6.39 -13.49 20.59
CA ARG A 89 -5.44 -14.26 19.76
C ARG A 89 -6.13 -15.50 19.16
N VAL A 90 -5.97 -15.70 17.86
CA VAL A 90 -6.41 -16.93 17.18
C VAL A 90 -5.49 -18.07 17.58
N THR A 91 -6.07 -19.18 18.03
CA THR A 91 -5.31 -20.35 18.44
C THR A 91 -4.78 -21.12 17.23
N LEU A 92 -3.68 -21.86 17.41
CA LEU A 92 -3.17 -22.73 16.35
C LEU A 92 -4.16 -23.83 15.96
N ALA A 93 -5.02 -24.26 16.88
CA ALA A 93 -6.07 -25.24 16.61
C ALA A 93 -7.10 -24.67 15.63
N GLU A 94 -7.57 -23.44 15.86
CA GLU A 94 -8.51 -22.76 14.95
C GLU A 94 -7.93 -22.55 13.55
N LEU A 95 -6.65 -22.18 13.44
CA LEU A 95 -5.98 -22.06 12.14
C LEU A 95 -5.92 -23.40 11.39
N ARG A 96 -5.59 -24.49 12.09
CA ARG A 96 -5.53 -25.84 11.51
C ARG A 96 -6.90 -26.36 11.12
N GLU A 97 -7.91 -26.12 11.95
CA GLU A 97 -9.29 -26.50 11.67
C GLU A 97 -9.83 -25.76 10.43
N ALA A 98 -9.60 -24.45 10.36
CA ALA A 98 -9.96 -23.65 9.19
C ALA A 98 -9.29 -24.17 7.93
N HIS A 99 -7.99 -24.50 7.99
CA HIS A 99 -7.26 -25.09 6.87
C HIS A 99 -7.79 -26.46 6.44
N ALA A 100 -8.07 -27.35 7.39
CA ALA A 100 -8.59 -28.68 7.12
C ALA A 100 -9.99 -28.65 6.47
N ASN A 101 -10.80 -27.66 6.83
CA ASN A 101 -12.15 -27.48 6.31
C ASN A 101 -12.21 -26.62 5.04
N ALA A 102 -11.10 -26.00 4.63
CA ALA A 102 -11.08 -25.13 3.46
C ALA A 102 -11.28 -25.91 2.16
N PRO A 103 -11.95 -25.32 1.15
CA PRO A 103 -12.09 -25.95 -0.15
C PRO A 103 -10.71 -26.28 -0.76
N PRO A 104 -10.44 -27.52 -1.22
CA PRO A 104 -9.15 -27.87 -1.80
C PRO A 104 -8.73 -26.94 -2.96
N LYS A 105 -9.71 -26.52 -3.78
CA LYS A 105 -9.51 -25.58 -4.88
C LYS A 105 -8.99 -24.21 -4.41
N LEU A 106 -9.42 -23.73 -3.24
CA LEU A 106 -8.91 -22.49 -2.66
C LEU A 106 -7.43 -22.63 -2.32
N LEU A 107 -7.07 -23.68 -1.58
CA LEU A 107 -5.68 -23.93 -1.16
C LEU A 107 -4.74 -24.13 -2.35
N GLU A 108 -5.15 -24.89 -3.37
CA GLU A 108 -4.39 -25.03 -4.61
C GLU A 108 -4.19 -23.69 -5.33
N THR A 109 -5.22 -22.84 -5.34
CA THR A 109 -5.15 -21.50 -5.95
C THR A 109 -4.18 -20.60 -5.19
N VAL A 110 -4.26 -20.60 -3.85
CA VAL A 110 -3.33 -19.89 -2.97
C VAL A 110 -1.89 -20.32 -3.21
N ARG A 111 -1.62 -21.63 -3.32
CA ARG A 111 -0.28 -22.15 -3.60
C ARG A 111 0.28 -21.68 -4.95
N ARG A 112 -0.52 -21.72 -6.01
CA ARG A 112 -0.10 -21.23 -7.34
C ARG A 112 0.21 -19.73 -7.33
N ILE A 113 -0.69 -18.93 -6.76
CA ILE A 113 -0.49 -17.47 -6.65
C ILE A 113 0.74 -17.15 -5.79
N LYS A 114 0.89 -17.81 -4.63
CA LYS A 114 2.07 -17.69 -3.77
C LYS A 114 3.35 -17.96 -4.56
N GLN A 115 3.38 -18.99 -5.40
CA GLN A 115 4.56 -19.31 -6.21
C GLN A 115 4.93 -18.19 -7.17
N ASN A 116 3.95 -17.59 -7.87
CA ASN A 116 4.19 -16.47 -8.78
C ASN A 116 4.76 -15.25 -8.03
N ILE A 117 4.12 -14.88 -6.91
CA ILE A 117 4.57 -13.75 -6.07
C ILE A 117 5.97 -14.03 -5.52
N TYR A 118 6.19 -15.21 -4.93
CA TYR A 118 7.48 -15.55 -4.33
C TYR A 118 8.62 -15.55 -5.36
N ALA A 119 8.38 -16.12 -6.55
CA ALA A 119 9.38 -16.15 -7.62
C ALA A 119 9.78 -14.73 -8.07
N PHE A 120 8.80 -13.83 -8.23
CA PHE A 120 9.06 -12.43 -8.55
C PHE A 120 9.84 -11.74 -7.42
N GLN A 121 9.37 -11.87 -6.18
CA GLN A 121 9.92 -11.15 -5.02
C GLN A 121 11.33 -11.58 -4.63
N VAL A 122 11.67 -12.88 -4.75
CA VAL A 122 13.05 -13.38 -4.53
C VAL A 122 14.01 -12.82 -5.57
N GLY A 123 13.55 -12.63 -6.81
CA GLY A 123 14.34 -12.02 -7.88
C GLY A 123 14.73 -10.56 -7.60
N LEU A 124 14.00 -9.86 -6.73
CA LEU A 124 14.23 -8.46 -6.39
C LEU A 124 15.20 -8.25 -5.22
N VAL A 125 15.41 -9.26 -4.36
CA VAL A 125 16.10 -9.10 -3.07
C VAL A 125 17.53 -8.59 -3.25
N GLN A 126 17.81 -7.40 -2.72
CA GLN A 126 19.13 -6.79 -2.73
C GLN A 126 20.12 -7.58 -1.89
N ARG A 127 21.38 -7.60 -2.35
CA ARG A 127 22.50 -8.30 -1.70
C ARG A 127 23.54 -7.31 -1.22
N ASP A 128 24.34 -7.74 -0.25
CA ASP A 128 25.45 -6.95 0.28
C ASP A 128 26.36 -6.46 -0.86
N ALA A 129 26.69 -5.18 -0.85
CA ALA A 129 27.59 -4.55 -1.82
C ALA A 129 28.93 -4.22 -1.15
N VAL A 130 30.05 -4.51 -1.83
CA VAL A 130 31.40 -4.33 -1.29
C VAL A 130 32.23 -3.48 -2.25
N GLN A 131 32.92 -2.49 -1.71
CA GLN A 131 33.92 -1.67 -2.40
C GLN A 131 35.27 -1.82 -1.69
N SER A 132 36.22 -2.48 -2.36
CA SER A 132 37.60 -2.55 -1.88
C SER A 132 38.32 -1.22 -2.07
N LEU A 133 39.11 -0.81 -1.08
CA LEU A 133 40.02 0.33 -1.15
C LEU A 133 41.49 -0.11 -1.33
N GLY A 134 41.73 -1.36 -1.71
CA GLY A 134 43.06 -1.97 -1.75
C GLY A 134 43.59 -2.27 -0.35
N THR A 135 44.85 -1.96 -0.09
CA THR A 135 45.49 -2.10 1.24
C THR A 135 44.91 -1.15 2.29
N ARG A 136 44.16 -0.12 1.86
CA ARG A 136 43.57 0.91 2.74
C ARG A 136 42.34 0.44 3.50
N GLY A 137 41.66 -0.62 3.04
CA GLY A 137 40.48 -1.17 3.71
C GLY A 137 39.32 -1.50 2.77
N GLU A 138 38.10 -1.47 3.31
CA GLU A 138 36.87 -1.89 2.63
C GLU A 138 35.66 -1.05 3.11
N LEU A 139 34.79 -0.68 2.18
CA LEU A 139 33.45 -0.16 2.45
C LEU A 139 32.42 -1.21 2.03
N ARG A 140 31.41 -1.44 2.87
CA ARG A 140 30.35 -2.40 2.59
C ARG A 140 28.97 -1.83 2.94
N LEU A 141 28.00 -2.01 2.06
CA LEU A 141 26.59 -1.83 2.37
C LEU A 141 25.97 -3.19 2.63
N ARG A 142 25.50 -3.42 3.86
CA ARG A 142 24.93 -4.70 4.31
C ARG A 142 23.41 -4.62 4.42
N PHE A 143 22.70 -5.59 3.85
CA PHE A 143 21.25 -5.73 3.96
C PHE A 143 20.87 -6.85 4.94
N ARG A 144 19.90 -6.61 5.82
CA ARG A 144 19.36 -7.63 6.74
C ARG A 144 17.85 -7.51 6.81
N PRO A 145 17.10 -8.62 6.93
CA PRO A 145 15.66 -8.54 7.11
C PRO A 145 15.31 -7.85 8.43
N ILE A 146 14.15 -7.21 8.41
CA ILE A 146 13.45 -6.78 9.62
C ILE A 146 13.04 -8.05 10.38
N LYS A 147 13.19 -8.04 11.71
CA LYS A 147 12.98 -9.24 12.51
C LYS A 147 11.49 -9.60 12.61
N ARG A 148 10.66 -8.60 12.94
CA ARG A 148 9.24 -8.79 13.23
C ARG A 148 8.37 -7.76 12.52
N VAL A 149 7.39 -8.23 11.76
CA VAL A 149 6.51 -7.39 10.94
C VAL A 149 5.06 -7.64 11.31
N GLY A 150 4.32 -6.55 11.54
CA GLY A 150 2.88 -6.55 11.67
C GLY A 150 2.22 -6.32 10.31
N ILE A 151 1.22 -7.13 9.99
CA ILE A 151 0.48 -7.09 8.73
C ILE A 151 -0.98 -6.79 9.06
N HIS A 152 -1.44 -5.62 8.67
CA HIS A 152 -2.84 -5.25 8.74
C HIS A 152 -3.56 -5.73 7.48
N VAL A 153 -4.52 -6.65 7.63
CA VAL A 153 -5.37 -7.08 6.53
C VAL A 153 -6.76 -6.45 6.71
N PRO A 154 -7.19 -5.57 5.79
CA PRO A 154 -8.45 -4.86 5.94
C PRO A 154 -9.63 -5.80 5.70
N GLY A 155 -10.77 -5.43 6.28
CA GLY A 155 -12.09 -5.90 5.86
C GLY A 155 -12.95 -4.73 5.37
N GLY A 156 -14.20 -4.99 4.97
CA GLY A 156 -15.13 -3.95 4.56
C GLY A 156 -16.28 -4.47 3.70
N ALA A 157 -16.05 -4.57 2.39
CA ALA A 157 -17.01 -5.17 1.46
C ALA A 157 -16.87 -6.69 1.37
N ALA A 158 -15.64 -7.20 1.53
CA ALA A 158 -15.30 -8.62 1.57
C ALA A 158 -14.00 -8.84 2.34
N ALA A 159 -13.66 -10.11 2.57
CA ALA A 159 -12.31 -10.52 2.94
C ALA A 159 -11.41 -10.61 1.71
N TYR A 160 -10.14 -10.19 1.83
CA TYR A 160 -9.20 -10.11 0.71
C TYR A 160 -7.98 -11.02 0.91
N PRO A 161 -8.04 -12.31 0.50
CA PRO A 161 -6.89 -13.22 0.54
C PRO A 161 -5.70 -12.72 -0.28
N SER A 162 -5.96 -11.95 -1.34
CA SER A 162 -4.93 -11.30 -2.16
C SER A 162 -4.06 -10.37 -1.31
N THR A 163 -4.63 -9.51 -0.47
CA THR A 163 -3.84 -8.62 0.40
C THR A 163 -2.95 -9.38 1.38
N LEU A 164 -3.44 -10.49 1.91
CA LEU A 164 -2.61 -11.35 2.77
C LEU A 164 -1.43 -11.94 1.98
N LEU A 165 -1.66 -12.44 0.75
CA LEU A 165 -0.59 -12.93 -0.13
C LEU A 165 0.41 -11.83 -0.49
N MET A 166 -0.09 -10.67 -0.88
CA MET A 166 0.69 -9.52 -1.36
C MET A 166 1.49 -8.81 -0.25
N THR A 167 1.30 -9.18 1.02
CA THR A 167 2.06 -8.66 2.16
C THR A 167 2.93 -9.72 2.81
N VAL A 168 2.39 -10.93 3.06
CA VAL A 168 3.12 -12.04 3.69
C VAL A 168 4.22 -12.57 2.78
N VAL A 169 3.92 -12.81 1.49
CA VAL A 169 4.87 -13.47 0.59
C VAL A 169 6.12 -12.61 0.31
N PRO A 170 6.01 -11.28 0.08
CA PRO A 170 7.19 -10.42 -0.01
C PRO A 170 8.04 -10.42 1.27
N ALA A 171 7.40 -10.40 2.45
CA ALA A 171 8.12 -10.46 3.73
C ALA A 171 8.87 -11.80 3.90
N GLN A 172 8.25 -12.91 3.50
CA GLN A 172 8.89 -14.23 3.48
C GLN A 172 10.05 -14.29 2.49
N ALA A 173 9.90 -13.71 1.30
CA ALA A 173 10.97 -13.63 0.30
C ALA A 173 12.18 -12.83 0.81
N ALA A 174 11.96 -11.80 1.62
CA ALA A 174 13.01 -11.01 2.26
C ALA A 174 13.70 -11.74 3.43
N GLY A 175 13.09 -12.79 3.97
CA GLY A 175 13.60 -13.55 5.13
C GLY A 175 13.14 -13.02 6.49
N VAL A 176 11.98 -12.38 6.57
CA VAL A 176 11.36 -11.98 7.85
C VAL A 176 10.95 -13.24 8.63
N GLU A 177 11.39 -13.34 9.88
CA GLU A 177 11.20 -14.53 10.72
C GLU A 177 9.85 -14.52 11.46
N GLU A 178 9.42 -13.34 11.94
CA GLU A 178 8.23 -13.19 12.76
C GLU A 178 7.17 -12.35 12.04
N LEU A 179 6.07 -13.00 11.63
CA LEU A 179 4.94 -12.35 10.97
C LEU A 179 3.71 -12.40 11.87
N VAL A 180 3.13 -11.22 12.11
CA VAL A 180 1.94 -11.03 12.92
C VAL A 180 0.84 -10.49 12.03
N VAL A 181 -0.32 -11.12 12.00
CA VAL A 181 -1.46 -10.63 11.22
C VAL A 181 -2.57 -10.14 12.14
N VAL A 182 -3.11 -8.96 11.84
CA VAL A 182 -4.29 -8.41 12.52
C VAL A 182 -5.45 -8.33 11.52
N MET A 183 -6.59 -8.89 11.90
CA MET A 183 -7.80 -8.93 11.07
C MET A 183 -9.02 -8.45 11.88
N PRO A 184 -9.80 -7.46 11.38
CA PRO A 184 -11.00 -7.02 12.08
C PRO A 184 -12.04 -8.15 12.15
N PRO A 185 -12.64 -8.43 13.34
CA PRO A 185 -13.57 -9.52 13.56
C PRO A 185 -15.03 -9.19 13.16
N THR A 186 -15.23 -8.32 12.17
CA THR A 186 -16.58 -7.92 11.74
C THR A 186 -17.19 -8.93 10.76
N PRO A 187 -18.53 -8.96 10.57
CA PRO A 187 -19.16 -9.86 9.60
C PRO A 187 -18.62 -9.74 8.16
N ASN A 188 -18.18 -8.53 7.78
CA ASN A 188 -17.52 -8.28 6.49
C ASN A 188 -16.01 -8.05 6.66
N GLY A 189 -15.47 -8.47 7.81
CA GLY A 189 -14.07 -8.33 8.19
C GLY A 189 -13.18 -9.34 7.47
N ALA A 190 -11.86 -9.17 7.56
CA ALA A 190 -10.92 -10.19 7.10
C ALA A 190 -10.92 -11.44 7.98
N TYR A 191 -11.46 -11.38 9.19
CA TYR A 191 -11.53 -12.54 10.08
C TYR A 191 -12.66 -13.49 9.64
N CYS A 192 -12.33 -14.47 8.79
CA CYS A 192 -13.21 -15.55 8.38
C CYS A 192 -12.44 -16.87 8.18
N SER A 193 -13.14 -18.00 8.07
CA SER A 193 -12.54 -19.33 7.94
C SER A 193 -11.54 -19.41 6.79
N ASP A 194 -11.88 -18.86 5.63
CA ASP A 194 -11.01 -18.90 4.44
C ASP A 194 -9.71 -18.14 4.67
N MET A 195 -9.77 -16.99 5.35
CA MET A 195 -8.58 -16.20 5.67
C MET A 195 -7.69 -16.87 6.72
N LEU A 196 -8.28 -17.56 7.70
CA LEU A 196 -7.54 -18.36 8.68
C LEU A 196 -6.84 -19.55 8.00
N ALA A 197 -7.53 -20.20 7.05
CA ALA A 197 -6.95 -21.26 6.23
C ALA A 197 -5.78 -20.74 5.39
N VAL A 198 -5.93 -19.57 4.76
CA VAL A 198 -4.85 -18.94 3.98
C VAL A 198 -3.69 -18.54 4.90
N CYS A 199 -3.93 -18.00 6.10
CA CYS A 199 -2.87 -17.74 7.08
C CYS A 199 -2.06 -19.01 7.38
N HIS A 200 -2.75 -20.11 7.64
CA HIS A 200 -2.10 -21.39 7.91
C HIS A 200 -1.30 -21.90 6.70
N GLU A 201 -1.89 -21.86 5.50
CA GLU A 201 -1.23 -22.24 4.24
C GLU A 201 0.02 -21.40 3.96
N LEU A 202 0.03 -20.14 4.38
CA LEU A 202 1.19 -19.26 4.30
C LEU A 202 2.18 -19.45 5.44
N GLY A 203 1.87 -20.23 6.48
CA GLY A 203 2.73 -20.45 7.64
C GLY A 203 2.70 -19.32 8.67
N VAL A 204 1.65 -18.48 8.65
CA VAL A 204 1.41 -17.45 9.66
C VAL A 204 0.77 -18.09 10.89
N ASN A 205 1.45 -17.98 12.04
CA ASN A 205 1.06 -18.62 13.30
C ASN A 205 0.62 -17.64 14.39
N GLU A 206 0.69 -16.32 14.13
CA GLU A 206 0.30 -15.28 15.07
C GLU A 206 -0.74 -14.36 14.41
N VAL A 207 -2.01 -14.60 14.74
CA VAL A 207 -3.14 -13.85 14.20
C VAL A 207 -3.98 -13.29 15.35
N TYR A 208 -4.40 -12.04 15.26
CA TYR A 208 -5.26 -11.38 16.23
C TYR A 208 -6.56 -10.86 15.60
N ARG A 209 -7.66 -11.01 16.36
CA ARG A 209 -9.02 -10.57 16.04
C ARG A 209 -9.20 -9.08 16.30
N VAL A 210 -8.43 -8.24 15.62
CA VAL A 210 -8.45 -6.79 15.81
C VAL A 210 -8.10 -6.09 14.50
N GLY A 211 -8.70 -4.93 14.25
CA GLY A 211 -8.34 -4.07 13.11
C GLY A 211 -8.29 -2.59 13.51
N GLY A 212 -8.28 -1.71 12.51
CA GLY A 212 -8.41 -0.27 12.74
C GLY A 212 -7.18 0.36 13.43
N ALA A 213 -7.35 1.59 13.91
CA ALA A 213 -6.27 2.35 14.56
C ALA A 213 -5.76 1.67 15.83
N GLN A 214 -6.64 0.99 16.58
CA GLN A 214 -6.28 0.27 17.80
C GLN A 214 -5.36 -0.93 17.53
N ALA A 215 -5.51 -1.63 16.39
CA ALA A 215 -4.59 -2.69 16.00
C ALA A 215 -3.20 -2.15 15.65
N ILE A 216 -3.15 -1.05 14.89
CA ILE A 216 -1.89 -0.40 14.51
C ILE A 216 -1.15 0.09 15.76
N ALA A 217 -1.86 0.73 16.70
CA ALA A 217 -1.28 1.17 17.97
C ALA A 217 -0.77 -0.01 18.82
N ALA A 218 -1.54 -1.11 18.90
CA ALA A 218 -1.14 -2.30 19.64
C ALA A 218 0.13 -2.94 19.07
N LEU A 219 0.22 -3.06 17.75
CA LEU A 219 1.43 -3.56 17.06
C LEU A 219 2.64 -2.63 17.26
N ALA A 220 2.42 -1.30 17.21
CA ALA A 220 3.51 -0.34 17.31
C ALA A 220 4.08 -0.22 18.73
N TYR A 221 3.20 -0.12 19.73
CA TYR A 221 3.63 0.10 21.12
C TYR A 221 3.95 -1.21 21.84
N GLY A 222 3.33 -2.32 21.41
CA GLY A 222 3.29 -3.55 22.18
C GLY A 222 2.39 -3.40 23.40
N VAL A 223 1.50 -4.37 23.61
CA VAL A 223 0.60 -4.42 24.77
C VAL A 223 0.62 -5.82 25.36
N GLN A 224 0.00 -6.01 26.53
CA GLN A 224 -0.13 -7.34 27.12
C GLN A 224 -0.73 -8.32 26.10
N GLY A 225 -0.02 -9.41 25.80
CA GLY A 225 -0.46 -10.42 24.84
C GLY A 225 -0.22 -10.12 23.35
N ILE A 226 0.23 -8.92 22.98
CA ILE A 226 0.61 -8.54 21.61
C ILE A 226 1.99 -7.88 21.63
N ASN A 227 3.03 -8.62 21.25
CA ASN A 227 4.39 -8.08 21.24
C ASN A 227 4.55 -7.03 20.13
N LYS A 228 5.27 -5.95 20.45
CA LYS A 228 5.61 -4.88 19.48
C LYS A 228 6.31 -5.45 18.24
N VAL A 229 6.10 -4.80 17.10
CA VAL A 229 6.77 -5.12 15.83
C VAL A 229 7.75 -4.02 15.44
N ASP A 230 8.62 -4.26 14.46
CA ASP A 230 9.57 -3.26 13.95
C ASP A 230 9.02 -2.51 12.72
N MET A 231 8.08 -3.13 11.99
CA MET A 231 7.43 -2.55 10.82
C MET A 231 5.96 -2.96 10.77
N ILE A 232 5.09 -2.06 10.30
CA ILE A 232 3.69 -2.35 10.02
C ILE A 232 3.40 -2.12 8.54
N VAL A 233 2.87 -3.13 7.86
CA VAL A 233 2.49 -3.07 6.44
C VAL A 233 1.03 -3.41 6.24
N GLY A 234 0.54 -3.09 5.05
CA GLY A 234 -0.79 -3.44 4.59
C GLY A 234 -1.71 -2.22 4.46
N PRO A 235 -2.64 -2.25 3.49
CA PRO A 235 -3.58 -1.18 3.27
C PRO A 235 -4.65 -1.17 4.36
N GLY A 236 -5.38 -0.06 4.42
CA GLY A 236 -6.52 0.10 5.31
C GLY A 236 -7.26 1.39 5.02
N ASN A 237 -8.37 1.59 5.72
CA ASN A 237 -9.11 2.84 5.61
C ASN A 237 -8.30 4.04 6.14
N MET A 238 -8.87 5.24 5.99
CA MET A 238 -8.26 6.50 6.45
C MET A 238 -7.77 6.45 7.91
N PHE A 239 -8.49 5.78 8.82
CA PHE A 239 -8.07 5.68 10.23
C PHE A 239 -6.83 4.82 10.41
N VAL A 240 -6.70 3.73 9.64
CA VAL A 240 -5.49 2.89 9.62
C VAL A 240 -4.32 3.66 9.02
N ALA A 241 -4.53 4.37 7.91
CA ALA A 241 -3.51 5.18 7.27
C ALA A 241 -2.98 6.30 8.19
N LEU A 242 -3.89 7.02 8.86
CA LEU A 242 -3.53 8.02 9.86
C LEU A 242 -2.85 7.39 11.08
N ALA A 243 -3.29 6.23 11.56
CA ALA A 243 -2.63 5.55 12.68
C ALA A 243 -1.20 5.15 12.33
N LYS A 244 -0.97 4.60 11.12
CA LYS A 244 0.37 4.29 10.59
C LYS A 244 1.25 5.55 10.57
N LYS A 245 0.70 6.68 10.09
CA LYS A 245 1.38 7.98 10.14
C LYS A 245 1.73 8.42 11.56
N THR A 246 0.82 8.25 12.52
CA THR A 246 1.02 8.62 13.93
C THR A 246 2.10 7.77 14.62
N VAL A 247 2.21 6.49 14.27
CA VAL A 247 3.20 5.58 14.88
C VAL A 247 4.54 5.52 14.14
N PHE A 248 4.62 6.14 12.95
CA PHE A 248 5.87 6.19 12.19
C PHE A 248 7.00 6.85 12.99
N GLY A 249 8.16 6.21 13.01
CA GLY A 249 9.30 6.60 13.85
C GLY A 249 9.40 5.82 15.17
N GLN A 250 8.31 5.23 15.64
CA GLN A 250 8.36 4.14 16.63
C GLN A 250 8.53 2.78 15.94
N VAL A 251 7.85 2.63 14.80
CA VAL A 251 7.97 1.52 13.87
C VAL A 251 8.11 2.05 12.44
N ALA A 252 8.69 1.25 11.56
CA ALA A 252 8.63 1.50 10.13
C ALA A 252 7.20 1.26 9.59
N ILE A 253 6.87 1.89 8.48
CA ILE A 253 5.65 1.63 7.70
C ILE A 253 6.03 1.51 6.23
N ASP A 254 5.25 0.77 5.46
CA ASP A 254 5.32 0.70 4.00
C ASP A 254 4.95 2.05 3.34
N CYS A 255 3.68 2.44 3.41
CA CYS A 255 3.17 3.66 2.83
C CYS A 255 1.89 4.13 3.53
N ILE A 256 1.51 5.38 3.25
CA ILE A 256 0.22 5.94 3.67
C ILE A 256 -0.75 5.76 2.50
N ALA A 257 -1.54 4.69 2.57
CA ALA A 257 -2.58 4.41 1.59
C ALA A 257 -3.77 5.37 1.74
N GLY A 258 -4.35 5.74 0.62
CA GLY A 258 -5.59 6.49 0.46
C GLY A 258 -6.59 5.71 -0.39
N PRO A 259 -7.59 6.39 -0.98
CA PRO A 259 -8.52 5.75 -1.92
C PRO A 259 -7.77 5.18 -3.12
N SER A 260 -8.15 3.98 -3.55
CA SER A 260 -7.50 3.30 -4.67
C SER A 260 -7.91 3.91 -6.02
N GLU A 261 -7.02 3.91 -7.00
CA GLU A 261 -7.19 4.61 -8.28
C GLU A 261 -6.66 3.81 -9.48
N VAL A 262 -7.34 3.96 -10.62
CA VAL A 262 -6.87 3.48 -11.93
C VAL A 262 -6.93 4.60 -12.94
N VAL A 263 -5.84 4.73 -13.71
CA VAL A 263 -5.80 5.53 -14.93
C VAL A 263 -5.60 4.58 -16.11
N VAL A 264 -6.50 4.66 -17.07
CA VAL A 264 -6.43 3.90 -18.31
C VAL A 264 -6.05 4.87 -19.44
N LEU A 265 -4.97 4.57 -20.15
CA LEU A 265 -4.49 5.34 -21.30
C LEU A 265 -4.86 4.60 -22.58
N GLY A 266 -5.68 5.21 -23.43
CA GLY A 266 -6.19 4.61 -24.66
C GLY A 266 -5.96 5.44 -25.92
N ASP A 267 -5.80 4.77 -27.06
CA ASP A 267 -5.70 5.33 -28.41
C ASP A 267 -6.69 4.66 -29.37
N GLU A 268 -6.73 5.05 -30.64
CA GLU A 268 -7.69 4.50 -31.62
C GLU A 268 -7.68 2.98 -31.81
N THR A 269 -6.66 2.28 -31.31
CA THR A 269 -6.58 0.81 -31.37
C THR A 269 -7.17 0.12 -30.15
N SER A 270 -7.46 0.88 -29.09
CA SER A 270 -8.04 0.37 -27.85
C SER A 270 -9.43 -0.20 -28.09
N ASN A 271 -9.72 -1.36 -27.48
CA ASN A 271 -11.06 -1.92 -27.47
C ASN A 271 -11.92 -1.23 -26.38
N PRO A 272 -13.01 -0.52 -26.74
CA PRO A 272 -13.82 0.22 -25.78
C PRO A 272 -14.41 -0.64 -24.65
N ARG A 273 -14.69 -1.93 -24.93
CA ARG A 273 -15.19 -2.87 -23.91
C ARG A 273 -14.11 -3.22 -22.88
N TYR A 274 -12.85 -3.29 -23.29
CA TYR A 274 -11.75 -3.58 -22.36
C TYR A 274 -11.50 -2.36 -21.47
N LEU A 275 -11.46 -1.15 -22.05
CA LEU A 275 -11.32 0.08 -21.26
C LEU A 275 -12.47 0.24 -20.26
N ALA A 276 -13.71 -0.04 -20.67
CA ALA A 276 -14.87 -0.02 -19.79
C ALA A 276 -14.74 -1.04 -18.63
N ALA A 277 -14.23 -2.25 -18.92
CA ALA A 277 -14.01 -3.28 -17.90
C ALA A 277 -13.03 -2.81 -16.81
N GLU A 278 -11.92 -2.18 -17.20
CA GLU A 278 -10.90 -1.67 -16.26
C GLU A 278 -11.43 -0.53 -15.39
N LEU A 279 -12.21 0.38 -15.97
CA LEU A 279 -12.86 1.43 -15.18
C LEU A 279 -13.85 0.85 -14.17
N ILE A 280 -14.58 -0.20 -14.54
CA ILE A 280 -15.54 -0.86 -13.64
C ILE A 280 -14.82 -1.63 -12.53
N SER A 281 -13.76 -2.37 -12.85
CA SER A 281 -13.04 -3.19 -11.87
C SER A 281 -12.48 -2.36 -10.72
N GLN A 282 -12.04 -1.13 -11.00
CA GLN A 282 -11.63 -0.22 -9.93
C GLN A 282 -12.84 0.39 -9.19
N ALA A 283 -13.88 0.80 -9.92
CA ALA A 283 -15.05 1.45 -9.34
C ALA A 283 -15.83 0.56 -8.34
N GLU A 284 -15.77 -0.77 -8.47
CA GLU A 284 -16.43 -1.69 -7.53
C GLU A 284 -15.74 -1.79 -6.15
N HIS A 285 -14.50 -1.29 -6.00
CA HIS A 285 -13.81 -1.26 -4.71
C HIS A 285 -14.40 -0.26 -3.70
N SER A 286 -15.10 0.78 -4.19
CA SER A 286 -15.86 1.82 -3.46
C SER A 286 -15.39 2.21 -2.03
N PRO A 287 -14.83 3.44 -1.83
CA PRO A 287 -14.56 4.46 -2.84
C PRO A 287 -13.28 4.15 -3.65
N GLY A 288 -13.36 4.30 -4.97
CA GLY A 288 -12.23 4.27 -5.89
C GLY A 288 -12.37 5.31 -7.00
N SER A 289 -11.27 5.71 -7.63
CA SER A 289 -11.29 6.61 -8.80
C SER A 289 -10.90 5.88 -10.07
N SER A 290 -11.55 6.23 -11.17
CA SER A 290 -11.33 5.57 -12.46
C SER A 290 -11.35 6.59 -13.59
N LEU A 291 -10.19 6.81 -14.19
CA LEU A 291 -10.02 7.82 -15.23
C LEU A 291 -9.61 7.14 -16.54
N LEU A 292 -10.24 7.53 -17.64
CA LEU A 292 -9.75 7.23 -18.98
C LEU A 292 -9.13 8.49 -19.58
N VAL A 293 -7.84 8.44 -19.90
CA VAL A 293 -7.10 9.48 -20.61
C VAL A 293 -6.93 9.04 -22.06
N THR A 294 -7.30 9.89 -23.00
CA THR A 294 -7.10 9.64 -24.43
C THR A 294 -6.95 10.94 -25.20
N TRP A 295 -6.35 10.90 -26.38
CA TRP A 295 -6.36 11.99 -27.36
C TRP A 295 -7.39 11.77 -28.48
N ARG A 296 -8.24 10.74 -28.35
CA ARG A 296 -9.24 10.35 -29.35
C ARG A 296 -10.65 10.53 -28.81
N LYS A 297 -11.35 11.54 -29.34
CA LYS A 297 -12.69 11.90 -28.88
C LYS A 297 -13.70 10.78 -29.12
N GLU A 298 -13.57 10.05 -30.23
CA GLU A 298 -14.52 9.02 -30.64
C GLU A 298 -14.63 7.88 -29.59
N ILE A 299 -13.51 7.52 -28.96
CA ILE A 299 -13.43 6.44 -27.97
C ILE A 299 -14.28 6.73 -26.74
N LEU A 300 -14.40 8.00 -26.34
CA LEU A 300 -15.12 8.36 -25.11
C LEU A 300 -16.59 7.96 -25.17
N ASP A 301 -17.24 8.18 -26.31
CA ASP A 301 -18.65 7.81 -26.51
C ASP A 301 -18.84 6.30 -26.59
N GLU A 302 -17.87 5.59 -27.20
CA GLU A 302 -17.89 4.13 -27.30
C GLU A 302 -17.68 3.45 -25.94
N VAL A 303 -16.76 3.98 -25.13
CA VAL A 303 -16.52 3.51 -23.76
C VAL A 303 -17.71 3.81 -22.86
N GLU A 304 -18.31 5.00 -22.94
CA GLU A 304 -19.54 5.32 -22.17
C GLU A 304 -20.66 4.32 -22.49
N LYS A 305 -20.84 3.96 -23.76
CA LYS A 305 -21.81 2.95 -24.16
C LYS A 305 -21.49 1.58 -23.55
N ALA A 306 -20.24 1.13 -23.68
CA ALA A 306 -19.81 -0.15 -23.11
C ALA A 306 -19.96 -0.21 -21.59
N LEU A 307 -19.67 0.88 -20.87
CA LEU A 307 -19.89 1.01 -19.43
C LEU A 307 -21.36 0.79 -19.07
N ASN A 308 -22.28 1.50 -19.73
CA ASN A 308 -23.71 1.37 -19.45
C ASN A 308 -24.22 -0.07 -19.70
N ASP A 309 -23.76 -0.70 -20.79
CA ASP A 309 -24.12 -2.08 -21.11
C ASP A 309 -23.61 -3.05 -20.02
N MET A 310 -22.33 -2.95 -19.64
CA MET A 310 -21.71 -3.85 -18.66
C MET A 310 -22.27 -3.66 -17.24
N LEU A 311 -22.39 -2.41 -16.78
CA LEU A 311 -22.93 -2.09 -15.45
C LEU A 311 -24.35 -2.63 -15.25
N SER A 312 -25.14 -2.78 -16.32
CA SER A 312 -26.50 -3.36 -16.24
C SER A 312 -26.54 -4.86 -15.96
N THR A 313 -25.41 -5.55 -16.14
CA THR A 313 -25.29 -7.01 -16.02
C THR A 313 -24.53 -7.48 -14.78
N LEU A 314 -23.76 -6.59 -14.16
CA LEU A 314 -22.92 -6.90 -13.02
C LEU A 314 -23.69 -6.78 -11.71
N GLU A 315 -23.48 -7.72 -10.79
CA GLU A 315 -24.16 -7.74 -9.48
C GLU A 315 -23.90 -6.47 -8.65
N ARG A 316 -22.67 -5.94 -8.71
CA ARG A 316 -22.26 -4.70 -8.03
C ARG A 316 -22.31 -3.47 -8.96
N GLY A 317 -23.06 -3.56 -10.06
CA GLY A 317 -23.14 -2.51 -11.09
C GLY A 317 -23.62 -1.16 -10.57
N ASP A 318 -24.61 -1.12 -9.69
CA ASP A 318 -25.09 0.14 -9.11
C ASP A 318 -24.02 0.83 -8.24
N LEU A 319 -23.27 0.07 -7.44
CA LEU A 319 -22.18 0.59 -6.62
C LEU A 319 -21.04 1.16 -7.47
N ALA A 320 -20.62 0.42 -8.50
CA ALA A 320 -19.61 0.87 -9.44
C ALA A 320 -20.07 2.12 -10.19
N LYS A 321 -21.35 2.18 -10.59
CA LYS A 321 -21.94 3.35 -11.25
C LYS A 321 -21.91 4.58 -10.35
N ASP A 322 -22.32 4.47 -9.09
CA ASP A 322 -22.29 5.60 -8.16
C ASP A 322 -20.85 6.10 -7.94
N CYS A 323 -19.89 5.18 -7.89
CA CYS A 323 -18.47 5.50 -7.79
C CYS A 323 -17.96 6.24 -9.04
N LEU A 324 -18.33 5.78 -10.24
CA LEU A 324 -17.98 6.43 -11.51
C LEU A 324 -18.64 7.81 -11.66
N ASP A 325 -19.91 7.97 -11.27
CA ASP A 325 -20.61 9.25 -11.26
C ASP A 325 -19.90 10.26 -10.33
N GLN A 326 -19.38 9.79 -9.19
CA GLN A 326 -18.77 10.66 -8.19
C GLN A 326 -17.28 10.91 -8.39
N PHE A 327 -16.51 9.93 -8.89
CA PHE A 327 -15.04 9.98 -8.90
C PHE A 327 -14.44 9.61 -10.27
N GLY A 328 -15.26 9.20 -11.22
CA GLY A 328 -14.82 8.89 -12.57
C GLY A 328 -14.68 10.14 -13.44
N ALA A 329 -13.77 10.06 -14.43
CA ALA A 329 -13.65 11.08 -15.47
C ALA A 329 -13.15 10.50 -16.80
N PHE A 330 -13.65 11.06 -17.89
CA PHE A 330 -13.06 10.99 -19.21
C PHE A 330 -12.20 12.23 -19.43
N VAL A 331 -10.93 12.04 -19.78
CA VAL A 331 -9.97 13.12 -19.99
C VAL A 331 -9.53 13.08 -21.45
N LEU A 332 -9.90 14.11 -22.20
CA LEU A 332 -9.48 14.31 -23.59
C LEU A 332 -8.24 15.22 -23.61
N ALA A 333 -7.10 14.65 -23.96
CA ALA A 333 -5.88 15.39 -24.24
C ALA A 333 -5.87 15.89 -25.70
N PRO A 334 -5.21 17.02 -26.00
CA PRO A 334 -5.07 17.51 -27.38
C PRO A 334 -4.21 16.60 -28.27
N ASP A 335 -3.25 15.89 -27.67
CA ASP A 335 -2.26 15.06 -28.34
C ASP A 335 -1.66 14.02 -27.36
N PRO A 336 -0.89 13.03 -27.84
CA PRO A 336 -0.30 11.99 -26.98
C PRO A 336 0.65 12.52 -25.92
N ILE A 337 1.45 13.56 -26.20
CA ILE A 337 2.42 14.12 -25.25
C ILE A 337 1.66 14.71 -24.07
N SER A 338 0.62 15.51 -24.36
CA SER A 338 -0.26 16.08 -23.33
C SER A 338 -0.99 15.01 -22.51
N ALA A 339 -1.27 13.83 -23.10
CA ALA A 339 -1.84 12.70 -22.37
C ALA A 339 -0.82 12.08 -21.39
N PHE A 340 0.43 11.90 -21.81
CA PHE A 340 1.50 11.41 -20.94
C PHE A 340 1.79 12.38 -19.80
N ASP A 341 1.83 13.69 -20.09
CA ASP A 341 1.97 14.74 -19.08
C ASP A 341 0.82 14.70 -18.07
N CYS A 342 -0.41 14.45 -18.53
CA CYS A 342 -1.57 14.26 -17.66
C CYS A 342 -1.40 13.04 -16.75
N VAL A 343 -0.98 11.89 -17.29
CA VAL A 343 -0.72 10.67 -16.50
C VAL A 343 0.39 10.89 -15.47
N ASN A 344 1.51 11.50 -15.88
CA ASN A 344 2.60 11.87 -14.97
C ASN A 344 2.16 12.89 -13.92
N LYS A 345 1.20 13.76 -14.26
CA LYS A 345 0.61 14.71 -13.31
C LYS A 345 -0.26 13.98 -12.28
N LEU A 346 -1.07 13.03 -12.73
CA LEU A 346 -1.92 12.19 -11.88
C LEU A 346 -1.10 11.31 -10.94
N ALA A 347 0.02 10.75 -11.43
CA ALA A 347 0.88 9.82 -10.70
C ALA A 347 0.08 8.66 -10.06
N PRO A 348 -0.66 7.89 -10.87
CA PRO A 348 -1.67 6.96 -10.37
C PRO A 348 -1.08 5.76 -9.64
N GLU A 349 -1.86 5.18 -8.74
CA GLU A 349 -1.63 3.84 -8.18
C GLU A 349 -1.49 2.78 -9.29
N HIS A 350 -2.51 2.64 -10.14
CA HIS A 350 -2.49 1.73 -11.29
C HIS A 350 -2.58 2.50 -12.61
N LEU A 351 -1.69 2.18 -13.56
CA LEU A 351 -1.73 2.69 -14.93
C LEU A 351 -1.87 1.54 -15.92
N HIS A 352 -2.97 1.50 -16.66
CA HIS A 352 -3.12 0.58 -17.80
C HIS A 352 -2.90 1.32 -19.11
N ILE A 353 -1.85 0.95 -19.85
CA ILE A 353 -1.54 1.48 -21.19
C ILE A 353 -2.09 0.52 -22.24
N ALA A 354 -3.29 0.82 -22.74
CA ALA A 354 -4.03 -0.01 -23.68
C ALA A 354 -3.94 0.53 -25.12
N THR A 355 -2.75 0.93 -25.55
CA THR A 355 -2.48 1.59 -26.84
C THR A 355 -1.82 0.66 -27.87
N SER A 356 -1.60 1.17 -29.08
CA SER A 356 -0.92 0.48 -30.18
C SER A 356 0.54 0.09 -29.89
N ASP A 357 1.30 0.95 -29.20
CA ASP A 357 2.69 0.70 -28.77
C ASP A 357 2.85 0.98 -27.26
N PRO A 358 2.35 0.06 -26.40
CA PRO A 358 2.26 0.33 -24.97
C PRO A 358 3.64 0.43 -24.29
N ALA A 359 4.65 -0.31 -24.78
CA ALA A 359 5.99 -0.25 -24.22
C ALA A 359 6.65 1.12 -24.46
N LYS A 360 6.57 1.64 -25.69
CA LYS A 360 7.09 2.96 -26.02
C LYS A 360 6.39 4.08 -25.24
N HIS A 361 5.08 3.95 -25.02
CA HIS A 361 4.34 4.93 -24.22
C HIS A 361 4.70 4.84 -22.74
N ALA A 362 4.99 3.64 -22.21
CA ALA A 362 5.47 3.47 -20.84
C ALA A 362 6.79 4.21 -20.57
N ASP A 363 7.70 4.25 -21.56
CA ASP A 363 8.97 5.01 -21.46
C ASP A 363 8.78 6.53 -21.33
N GLN A 364 7.57 7.05 -21.55
CA GLN A 364 7.22 8.47 -21.34
C GLN A 364 6.61 8.73 -19.96
N ILE A 365 6.42 7.69 -19.15
CA ILE A 365 5.78 7.78 -17.84
C ILE A 365 6.83 7.62 -16.74
N ASP A 366 7.04 8.69 -15.99
CA ASP A 366 7.92 8.73 -14.82
C ASP A 366 7.20 8.27 -13.54
N ASN A 367 5.89 8.55 -13.42
CA ASN A 367 5.15 8.39 -12.17
C ASN A 367 3.95 7.46 -12.33
N ALA A 368 4.06 6.22 -11.84
CA ALA A 368 2.95 5.30 -11.63
C ALA A 368 3.35 4.24 -10.59
N GLY A 369 2.39 3.76 -9.79
CA GLY A 369 2.64 2.70 -8.81
C GLY A 369 2.90 1.35 -9.48
N ALA A 370 2.01 0.95 -10.39
CA ALA A 370 2.16 -0.22 -11.25
C ALA A 370 1.69 0.08 -12.67
N ILE A 371 2.43 -0.41 -13.68
CA ILE A 371 2.13 -0.19 -15.10
C ILE A 371 1.77 -1.52 -15.76
N PHE A 372 0.62 -1.56 -16.42
CA PHE A 372 0.08 -2.71 -17.15
C PHE A 372 0.09 -2.40 -18.63
N LEU A 373 0.66 -3.28 -19.45
CA LEU A 373 0.94 -3.00 -20.87
C LEU A 373 0.10 -3.88 -21.80
N GLY A 374 -0.66 -3.22 -22.69
CA GLY A 374 -1.39 -3.84 -23.77
C GLY A 374 -2.76 -4.41 -23.40
N PRO A 375 -3.54 -4.88 -24.40
CA PRO A 375 -4.96 -5.19 -24.25
C PRO A 375 -5.28 -6.45 -23.44
N TYR A 376 -4.28 -7.29 -23.13
CA TYR A 376 -4.46 -8.56 -22.41
C TYR A 376 -3.87 -8.55 -21.00
N THR A 377 -3.54 -7.37 -20.49
CA THR A 377 -2.89 -7.18 -19.20
C THR A 377 -3.80 -6.35 -18.30
N PRO A 378 -4.96 -6.88 -17.86
CA PRO A 378 -5.85 -6.14 -16.98
C PRO A 378 -5.19 -5.89 -15.63
N VAL A 379 -5.57 -4.81 -14.93
CA VAL A 379 -5.03 -4.50 -13.59
C VAL A 379 -5.22 -5.66 -12.62
N ALA A 380 -6.35 -6.36 -12.72
CA ALA A 380 -6.67 -7.55 -11.92
C ALA A 380 -5.60 -8.66 -12.02
N ALA A 381 -4.85 -8.76 -13.13
CA ALA A 381 -3.76 -9.73 -13.20
C ALA A 381 -2.68 -9.44 -12.14
N GLY A 382 -2.35 -8.16 -11.93
CA GLY A 382 -1.43 -7.70 -10.88
C GLY A 382 -2.01 -7.87 -9.49
N ASP A 383 -3.28 -7.51 -9.30
CA ASP A 383 -3.94 -7.56 -7.99
C ASP A 383 -4.02 -8.96 -7.38
N TYR A 384 -4.07 -9.98 -8.23
CA TYR A 384 -4.32 -11.34 -7.79
C TYR A 384 -3.16 -12.30 -8.00
N ALA A 385 -2.46 -12.28 -9.14
CA ALA A 385 -1.74 -13.48 -9.56
C ALA A 385 -0.39 -13.28 -10.27
N ALA A 386 -0.08 -12.11 -10.81
CA ALA A 386 1.07 -11.93 -11.70
C ALA A 386 2.42 -11.98 -10.95
N GLY A 387 2.51 -11.35 -9.79
CA GLY A 387 3.74 -11.39 -8.97
C GLY A 387 4.03 -10.12 -8.15
N PRO A 388 3.97 -8.91 -8.73
CA PRO A 388 4.13 -7.66 -7.98
C PRO A 388 3.07 -7.53 -6.88
N SER A 389 3.40 -6.83 -5.79
CA SER A 389 2.43 -6.53 -4.75
C SER A 389 1.45 -5.46 -5.23
N HIS A 390 0.17 -5.63 -4.91
CA HIS A 390 -0.85 -4.60 -5.13
C HIS A 390 -0.93 -3.57 -3.99
N VAL A 391 -0.03 -3.64 -3.01
CA VAL A 391 0.06 -2.62 -1.97
C VAL A 391 0.86 -1.46 -2.55
N LEU A 392 0.16 -0.52 -3.15
CA LEU A 392 0.73 0.53 -3.98
C LEU A 392 0.52 1.93 -3.37
N PRO A 393 1.32 2.92 -3.79
CA PRO A 393 1.12 4.31 -3.43
C PRO A 393 -0.10 4.89 -4.16
N THR A 394 -0.99 5.57 -3.44
CA THR A 394 -2.23 6.16 -3.97
C THR A 394 -2.23 7.69 -3.86
N GLY A 395 -3.20 8.35 -4.48
CA GLY A 395 -3.48 9.77 -4.27
C GLY A 395 -2.32 10.66 -4.76
N GLY A 396 -1.70 10.25 -5.88
CA GLY A 396 -0.56 10.95 -6.49
C GLY A 396 0.78 10.73 -5.78
N THR A 397 0.86 9.82 -4.80
CA THR A 397 2.10 9.57 -4.05
C THR A 397 3.11 8.70 -4.80
N ALA A 398 2.75 8.12 -5.94
CA ALA A 398 3.70 7.40 -6.82
C ALA A 398 4.86 8.28 -7.32
N ARG A 399 4.78 9.61 -7.13
CA ARG A 399 5.88 10.56 -7.36
C ARG A 399 7.10 10.37 -6.45
N PHE A 400 6.90 9.77 -5.28
CA PHE A 400 7.95 9.65 -4.27
C PHE A 400 7.88 8.37 -3.44
N ALA A 401 6.81 7.59 -3.57
CA ALA A 401 6.62 6.31 -2.92
C ALA A 401 6.57 5.20 -3.98
N SER A 402 6.89 3.98 -3.56
CA SER A 402 6.91 2.80 -4.42
C SER A 402 5.93 1.75 -3.90
N GLY A 403 5.54 0.84 -4.79
CA GLY A 403 4.79 -0.36 -4.40
C GLY A 403 5.62 -1.27 -3.48
N LEU A 404 4.94 -1.95 -2.56
CA LEU A 404 5.56 -2.85 -1.61
C LEU A 404 6.31 -3.99 -2.33
N CYS A 405 7.55 -4.24 -1.93
CA CYS A 405 8.37 -5.33 -2.43
C CYS A 405 9.23 -5.94 -1.31
N SER A 406 9.92 -7.04 -1.61
CA SER A 406 10.80 -7.73 -0.66
C SER A 406 11.88 -6.81 -0.06
N ASN A 407 12.34 -5.79 -0.79
CA ASN A 407 13.38 -4.87 -0.32
C ASN A 407 12.89 -3.91 0.78
N ASP A 408 11.60 -3.62 0.88
CA ASP A 408 11.05 -2.77 1.95
C ASP A 408 11.18 -3.44 3.33
N PHE A 409 11.30 -4.76 3.35
CA PHE A 409 11.54 -5.55 4.56
C PHE A 409 13.02 -5.67 4.91
N LEU A 410 13.92 -4.98 4.20
CA LEU A 410 15.36 -4.98 4.47
C LEU A 410 15.80 -3.67 5.12
N ARG A 411 16.61 -3.78 6.17
CA ARG A 411 17.42 -2.67 6.71
C ARG A 411 18.82 -2.71 6.14
N ARG A 412 19.35 -1.54 5.81
CA ARG A 412 20.73 -1.37 5.32
C ARG A 412 21.65 -0.76 6.38
N SER A 413 22.90 -1.18 6.43
CA SER A 413 23.93 -0.59 7.29
C SER A 413 25.24 -0.44 6.53
N SER A 414 25.87 0.72 6.65
CA SER A 414 27.23 0.95 6.17
C SER A 414 28.23 0.32 7.15
N ILE A 415 29.18 -0.44 6.62
CA ILE A 415 30.31 -1.01 7.33
C ILE A 415 31.57 -0.40 6.73
N VAL A 416 32.35 0.26 7.56
CA VAL A 416 33.59 0.94 7.17
C VAL A 416 34.74 0.28 7.89
N THR A 417 35.67 -0.26 7.13
CA THR A 417 36.92 -0.84 7.66
C THR A 417 38.09 -0.11 7.03
N LEU A 418 38.97 0.44 7.87
CA LEU A 418 40.20 1.07 7.43
C LEU A 418 41.39 0.35 8.08
N THR A 419 42.47 0.20 7.32
CA THR A 419 43.78 -0.10 7.89
C THR A 419 44.40 1.20 8.45
N ARG A 420 45.54 1.09 9.14
CA ARG A 420 46.30 2.28 9.57
C ARG A 420 46.65 3.18 8.38
N GLU A 421 47.15 2.58 7.29
CA GLU A 421 47.44 3.27 6.02
C GLU A 421 46.19 3.99 5.48
N GLY A 422 45.03 3.32 5.50
CA GLY A 422 43.78 3.94 5.08
C GLY A 422 43.40 5.16 5.92
N LEU A 423 43.51 5.06 7.24
CA LEU A 423 43.24 6.18 8.14
C LEU A 423 44.22 7.33 7.95
N GLU A 424 45.52 7.04 7.81
CA GLU A 424 46.55 8.04 7.53
C GLU A 424 46.24 8.82 6.25
N SER A 425 45.79 8.14 5.20
CA SER A 425 45.46 8.78 3.92
C SER A 425 44.28 9.77 4.01
N LEU A 426 43.39 9.62 5.00
CA LEU A 426 42.21 10.47 5.19
C LEU A 426 42.38 11.49 6.33
N ALA A 427 43.43 11.35 7.14
CA ALA A 427 43.54 12.03 8.42
C ALA A 427 43.56 13.56 8.28
N GLN A 428 44.29 14.08 7.29
CA GLN A 428 44.40 15.53 7.08
C GLN A 428 43.04 16.13 6.70
N ASP A 429 42.30 15.49 5.80
CA ASP A 429 40.98 15.95 5.37
C ASP A 429 39.99 15.94 6.54
N ILE A 430 39.97 14.85 7.32
CA ILE A 430 39.11 14.75 8.51
C ILE A 430 39.46 15.83 9.54
N CYS A 431 40.75 16.05 9.81
CA CYS A 431 41.19 17.07 10.77
C CYS A 431 40.82 18.48 10.30
N THR A 432 41.00 18.79 9.01
CA THR A 432 40.64 20.08 8.44
C THR A 432 39.13 20.33 8.55
N MET A 433 38.29 19.34 8.23
CA MET A 433 36.84 19.46 8.39
C MET A 433 36.46 19.64 9.87
N ALA A 434 37.01 18.81 10.77
CA ALA A 434 36.73 18.89 12.19
C ALA A 434 37.15 20.23 12.81
N ASP A 435 38.27 20.82 12.38
CA ASP A 435 38.69 22.15 12.83
C ASP A 435 37.73 23.24 12.35
N ARG A 436 37.24 23.15 11.10
CA ARG A 436 36.26 24.11 10.55
C ARG A 436 34.91 24.04 11.24
N GLU A 437 34.52 22.86 11.70
CA GLU A 437 33.27 22.63 12.44
C GLU A 437 33.44 22.82 13.96
N GLY A 438 34.66 23.04 14.46
CA GLY A 438 34.95 23.16 15.90
C GLY A 438 34.83 21.84 16.67
N LEU A 439 34.84 20.69 15.99
CA LEU A 439 34.65 19.36 16.56
C LEU A 439 35.98 18.73 17.01
N THR A 440 36.59 19.32 18.06
CA THR A 440 37.91 18.91 18.55
C THR A 440 38.01 17.42 18.95
N GLY A 441 36.93 16.84 19.48
CA GLY A 441 36.86 15.42 19.81
C GLY A 441 36.94 14.49 18.58
N HIS A 442 36.34 14.89 17.44
CA HIS A 442 36.42 14.11 16.20
C HIS A 442 37.86 14.08 15.68
N LYS A 443 38.51 15.24 15.64
CA LYS A 443 39.94 15.35 15.30
C LYS A 443 40.82 14.50 16.22
N ALA A 444 40.66 14.63 17.54
CA ALA A 444 41.44 13.88 18.51
C ALA A 444 41.30 12.35 18.31
N SER A 445 40.09 11.88 17.97
CA SER A 445 39.84 10.45 17.72
C SER A 445 40.65 9.89 16.55
N VAL A 446 41.00 10.71 15.55
CA VAL A 446 41.87 10.30 14.45
C VAL A 446 43.32 10.34 14.88
N LEU A 447 43.78 11.46 15.44
CA LEU A 447 45.19 11.69 15.76
C LEU A 447 45.74 10.65 16.75
N VAL A 448 44.98 10.29 17.79
CA VAL A 448 45.42 9.30 18.79
C VAL A 448 45.71 7.91 18.19
N ARG A 449 45.12 7.57 17.05
CA ARG A 449 45.38 6.30 16.33
C ARG A 449 46.62 6.35 15.44
N LEU A 450 47.13 7.55 15.18
CA LEU A 450 48.34 7.81 14.38
C LEU A 450 49.56 8.13 15.25
N GLU A 451 49.34 8.38 16.54
CA GLU A 451 50.38 8.39 17.57
C GLU A 451 51.08 7.02 17.64
N LYS A 452 52.34 7.01 18.10
CA LYS A 452 53.22 5.84 18.10
C LYS A 452 53.00 4.93 19.30
#